data_AF-A0A7H8N380-F1
#
_entry.id   AF-A0A7H8N380-F1
#
_cell.length_a   1.000
_cell.length_b   1.000
_cell.length_c   1.000
_cell.angle_alpha   90.00
_cell.angle_beta   90.00
_cell.angle_gamma   90.00
#
_symmetry.space_group_name_H-M   'P 1'
#
loop_
_entity.id
_entity.type
_entity.pdbx_description
1 polymer ?
#
loop_
_entity_poly.entity_id
_entity_poly.type
_entity_poly.pdbx_seq_one_letter_code
_entity_poly.pdbx_strand_id
1 'polypeptide(L)'
;MIFFRTHAVRITAVLAALVPLLVALFPDIDWYGLAAVIAALLGVGEVAQRVENGKTREALHEPYPNVAPTELHRQLDGSDHQLSGRQVDGPRCVR
;
A
#
# COMPACT_ATOMS: atom_id res chain seq x y z
N MET A 1 13.66 11.07 14.30
CA MET A 1 14.09 10.22 13.15
C MET A 1 13.15 9.05 12.82
N ILE A 2 12.32 8.56 13.76
CA ILE A 2 11.40 7.42 13.51
C ILE A 2 10.28 7.75 12.50
N PHE A 3 9.71 8.95 12.55
CA PHE A 3 8.56 9.34 11.72
C PHE A 3 8.80 9.20 10.22
N PHE A 4 9.95 9.70 9.73
CA PHE A 4 10.34 9.63 8.32
C PHE A 4 10.52 8.19 7.83
N ARG A 5 11.00 7.28 8.69
CA ARG A 5 11.21 5.89 8.32
C ARG A 5 9.89 5.11 8.24
N THR A 6 8.94 5.41 9.11
CA THR A 6 7.62 4.78 9.12
C THR A 6 6.71 5.29 8.00
N HIS A 7 6.88 6.55 7.58
CA HIS A 7 6.00 7.22 6.62
C HIS A 7 6.69 7.54 5.28
N ALA A 8 7.86 6.95 5.02
CA ALA A 8 8.66 7.22 3.82
C ALA A 8 7.82 7.17 2.54
N VAL A 9 7.03 6.10 2.37
CA VAL A 9 6.14 5.91 1.20
C VAL A 9 5.12 7.04 1.07
N ARG A 10 4.51 7.46 2.18
CA ARG A 10 3.49 8.54 2.17
C ARG A 10 4.13 9.88 1.82
N ILE A 11 5.32 10.14 2.34
CA ILE A 11 6.07 11.37 2.04
C ILE A 11 6.45 11.40 0.56
N THR A 12 6.99 10.31 0.02
CA THR A 12 7.32 10.22 -1.41
C THR A 12 6.09 10.37 -2.29
N ALA A 13 4.94 9.80 -1.90
CA ALA A 13 3.69 9.97 -2.63
C ALA A 13 3.21 11.43 -2.65
N VAL A 14 3.28 12.14 -1.53
CA VAL A 14 2.93 13.57 -1.46
C VAL A 14 3.87 14.40 -2.34
N LEU A 15 5.18 14.14 -2.27
CA LEU A 15 6.16 14.83 -3.11
C LEU A 15 5.94 14.57 -4.60
N ALA A 16 5.66 13.33 -4.99
CA ALA A 16 5.32 12.97 -6.37
C ALA A 16 4.03 13.65 -6.85
N ALA A 17 3.02 13.77 -5.99
CA ALA A 17 1.76 14.45 -6.32
C ALA A 17 1.92 15.97 -6.48
N LEU A 18 2.93 16.58 -5.85
CA LEU A 18 3.23 18.01 -6.01
C LEU A 18 3.87 18.32 -7.37
N VAL A 19 4.53 17.35 -8.01
CA VAL A 19 5.19 17.56 -9.32
C VAL A 19 4.22 18.09 -10.40
N PRO A 20 3.08 17.43 -10.70
CA PRO A 20 2.16 17.94 -11.71
C PRO A 20 1.55 19.30 -11.34
N LEU A 21 1.36 19.58 -10.05
CA LEU A 21 0.89 20.88 -9.59
C LEU A 21 1.91 21.99 -9.89
N LEU A 22 3.19 21.74 -9.64
CA LEU A 22 4.27 22.67 -9.95
C LEU A 22 4.39 22.93 -11.44
N VAL A 23 4.26 21.89 -12.27
CA VAL A 23 4.25 22.04 -13.74
C VAL A 23 3.07 22.90 -14.20
N ALA A 24 1.90 22.75 -13.59
CA ALA A 24 0.73 23.56 -13.93
C ALA A 24 0.88 25.05 -13.52
N LEU A 25 1.56 25.32 -12.40
CA LEU A 25 1.78 26.68 -11.89
C LEU A 25 2.94 27.40 -12.59
N PHE A 26 3.94 26.66 -13.06
CA PHE A 26 5.16 27.19 -13.68
C PHE A 26 5.39 26.55 -15.05
N PRO A 27 4.74 27.05 -16.11
CA PRO A 27 4.82 26.45 -17.44
C PRO A 27 6.20 26.59 -18.11
N ASP A 28 7.01 27.56 -17.68
CA ASP A 28 8.37 27.81 -18.21
C ASP A 28 9.46 27.00 -17.49
N ILE A 29 9.09 25.90 -16.80
CA ILE A 29 10.05 25.04 -16.11
C ILE A 29 10.99 24.35 -17.10
N ASP A 30 12.28 24.32 -16.78
CA ASP A 30 13.25 23.57 -17.56
C ASP A 30 12.96 22.06 -17.49
N TRP A 31 12.79 21.45 -18.66
CA TRP A 31 12.42 20.05 -18.78
C TRP A 31 13.52 19.10 -18.28
N TYR A 32 14.78 19.48 -18.40
CA TYR A 32 15.89 18.68 -17.89
C TYR A 32 15.91 18.65 -16.37
N GLY A 33 15.72 19.80 -15.72
CA GLY A 33 15.54 19.90 -14.28
C GLY A 33 14.35 19.07 -13.78
N LEU A 34 13.21 19.14 -14.47
CA LEU A 34 12.02 18.36 -14.13
C LEU A 34 12.26 16.86 -14.22
N ALA A 35 12.90 16.39 -15.30
CA ALA A 35 13.24 14.99 -15.49
C ALA A 35 14.19 14.48 -14.39
N ALA A 36 15.18 15.29 -13.99
CA ALA A 36 16.09 14.94 -12.89
C ALA A 36 15.36 14.82 -11.55
N VAL A 37 14.41 15.71 -11.25
CA VAL A 37 13.57 15.65 -10.04
C VAL A 37 12.70 14.39 -10.04
N ILE A 38 12.06 14.07 -11.18
CA ILE A 38 11.25 12.85 -11.31
C ILE A 38 12.11 11.61 -11.10
N ALA A 39 13.30 11.55 -11.70
CA ALA A 39 14.23 10.44 -11.52
C ALA A 39 14.67 10.29 -10.06
N ALA A 40 14.94 11.39 -9.38
CA ALA A 40 15.26 11.39 -7.95
C ALA A 40 14.09 10.86 -7.10
N LEU A 41 12.87 11.30 -7.37
CA LEU A 41 11.67 10.83 -6.66
C LEU A 41 11.42 9.33 -6.88
N LEU A 42 11.59 8.85 -8.11
CA LEU A 42 11.53 7.42 -8.44
C LEU A 42 12.61 6.62 -7.69
N GLY A 43 13.84 7.12 -7.66
CA GLY A 43 14.93 6.49 -6.91
C GLY A 43 14.64 6.37 -5.41
N VAL A 44 14.09 7.43 -4.80
CA VAL A 44 13.65 7.39 -3.39
C VAL A 44 12.49 6.40 -3.21
N GLY A 45 11.55 6.34 -4.15
CA GLY A 45 10.44 5.39 -4.15
C GLY A 45 10.90 3.94 -4.14
N GLU A 46 11.85 3.59 -5.00
CA GLU A 46 12.45 2.24 -5.08
C GLU A 46 13.11 1.84 -3.75
N VAL A 47 13.84 2.76 -3.10
CA VAL A 47 14.44 2.48 -1.78
C VAL A 47 13.35 2.19 -0.74
N ALA A 48 12.28 2.97 -0.72
CA ALA A 48 11.15 2.73 0.18
C ALA A 48 10.47 1.38 -0.11
N GLN A 49 10.28 1.03 -1.39
CA GLN A 49 9.74 -0.27 -1.79
C GLN A 49 10.63 -1.43 -1.37
N ARG A 50 11.95 -1.30 -1.43
CA ARG A 50 12.89 -2.33 -0.94
C ARG A 50 12.74 -2.57 0.56
N VAL A 51 12.53 -1.51 1.33
CA VAL A 51 12.28 -1.63 2.79
C VAL A 51 10.98 -2.38 3.04
N GLU A 52 9.90 -2.04 2.34
CA GLU A 52 8.63 -2.74 2.48
C GLU A 52 8.70 -4.20 1.99
N ASN A 53 9.38 -4.48 0.88
CA ASN A 53 9.65 -5.84 0.40
C ASN A 53 10.43 -6.66 1.44
N GLY A 54 11.36 -6.03 2.18
CA GLY A 54 12.05 -6.66 3.30
C GLY A 54 11.08 -7.16 4.37
N LYS A 55 10.11 -6.33 4.77
CA LYS A 55 9.07 -6.73 5.73
C LYS A 55 8.19 -7.85 5.21
N THR A 56 7.85 -7.84 3.92
CA THR A 56 7.08 -8.94 3.31
C THR A 56 7.87 -10.25 3.35
N ARG A 57 9.18 -10.20 3.07
CA ARG A 57 10.05 -11.39 3.18
C ARG A 57 10.19 -11.88 4.61
N GLU A 58 10.26 -10.98 5.59
CA GLU A 58 10.28 -11.33 7.00
C GLU A 58 8.97 -12.01 7.43
N ALA A 59 7.82 -11.45 7.03
CA ALA A 59 6.51 -12.02 7.29
C ALA A 59 6.31 -13.42 6.65
N LEU A 60 6.98 -13.70 5.52
CA LEU A 60 6.99 -15.03 4.89
C LEU A 60 7.66 -16.11 5.77
N HIS A 61 8.54 -15.70 6.68
CA HIS A 61 9.25 -16.59 7.61
C HIS A 61 8.64 -16.58 9.02
N GLU A 62 7.66 -15.71 9.29
CA GLU A 62 6.92 -15.71 10.54
C GLU A 62 6.14 -17.04 10.65
N PRO A 63 6.27 -17.78 11.76
CA PRO A 63 5.49 -18.99 11.98
C PRO A 63 4.01 -18.68 11.84
N TYR A 64 3.33 -19.38 10.92
CA TYR A 64 1.87 -19.32 10.84
C TYR A 64 1.30 -19.60 12.24
N PRO A 65 0.29 -18.83 12.72
CA PRO A 65 -0.24 -19.04 14.05
C PRO A 65 -0.59 -20.51 14.20
N ASN A 66 0.04 -21.15 15.18
CA ASN A 66 -0.18 -22.52 15.59
C ASN A 66 -1.53 -22.62 16.32
N VAL A 67 -2.59 -22.17 15.67
CA VAL A 67 -3.93 -22.55 16.06
C VAL A 67 -4.05 -24.04 15.74
N ALA A 68 -4.23 -24.86 16.79
CA ALA A 68 -4.56 -26.25 16.60
C ALA A 68 -5.73 -26.35 15.59
N PRO A 69 -5.79 -27.34 14.69
CA PRO A 69 -6.85 -27.45 13.68
C PRO A 69 -8.27 -27.31 14.24
N THR A 70 -8.44 -27.67 15.52
CA THR A 70 -9.65 -27.54 16.33
C THR A 70 -10.09 -26.10 16.62
N GLU A 71 -9.17 -25.15 16.78
CA GLU A 71 -9.50 -23.73 16.99
C GLU A 71 -9.77 -22.99 15.68
N LEU A 72 -9.10 -23.39 14.60
CA LEU A 72 -9.35 -22.84 13.26
C LEU A 72 -10.78 -23.16 12.78
N HIS A 73 -11.27 -24.38 13.05
CA HIS A 73 -12.67 -24.73 12.78
C HIS A 73 -13.63 -23.87 13.59
N ARG A 74 -13.38 -23.65 14.88
CA ARG A 74 -14.25 -22.82 15.74
C ARG A 74 -14.30 -21.35 15.31
N GLN A 75 -13.19 -20.83 14.77
CA GLN A 75 -13.08 -19.46 14.31
C GLN A 75 -13.75 -19.22 12.94
N LEU A 76 -13.75 -20.25 12.08
CA LEU A 76 -14.52 -20.25 10.83
C LEU A 76 -16.03 -20.45 11.10
N ASP A 77 -16.40 -21.40 11.97
CA ASP A 77 -17.80 -21.69 12.34
C ASP A 77 -18.47 -20.50 13.07
N GLY A 78 -17.69 -19.75 13.86
CA GLY A 78 -18.14 -18.50 14.49
C GLY A 78 -18.26 -17.30 13.53
N SER A 79 -17.58 -17.32 12.38
CA SER A 79 -17.61 -16.23 11.40
C SER A 79 -18.79 -16.34 10.43
N ASP A 80 -19.29 -17.54 10.18
CA ASP A 80 -20.49 -17.77 9.36
C ASP A 80 -21.74 -17.14 9.99
N HIS A 81 -21.83 -17.14 11.33
CA HIS A 81 -22.91 -16.44 12.04
C HIS A 81 -22.82 -14.91 11.94
N GLN A 82 -21.64 -14.33 11.70
CA GLN A 82 -21.51 -12.88 11.51
C GLN A 82 -21.78 -12.43 10.06
N LEU A 83 -21.50 -13.29 9.08
CA LEU A 83 -21.82 -13.03 7.66
C LEU A 83 -23.31 -13.26 7.35
N SER A 84 -24.02 -14.07 8.14
CA SER A 84 -25.47 -14.29 8.01
C SER A 84 -26.34 -13.05 8.31
N GLY A 85 -25.76 -11.93 8.75
CA GLY A 85 -26.46 -10.65 8.95
C GLY A 85 -26.19 -9.60 7.85
N ARG A 86 -25.23 -9.83 6.95
CA ARG A 86 -24.88 -8.86 5.90
C ARG A 86 -25.35 -9.42 4.56
N GLN A 87 -26.63 -9.19 4.27
CA GLN A 87 -27.22 -9.43 2.95
C GLN A 87 -26.45 -8.61 1.91
N VAL A 88 -25.51 -9.26 1.22
CA VAL A 88 -24.84 -8.72 0.05
C VAL A 88 -25.83 -8.84 -1.10
N ASP A 89 -26.52 -7.74 -1.41
CA ASP A 89 -27.28 -7.61 -2.65
C ASP A 89 -26.28 -7.73 -3.82
N GLY A 90 -26.21 -8.92 -4.41
CA GLY A 90 -25.41 -9.18 -5.60
C GLY A 90 -26.00 -8.44 -6.82
N PRO A 91 -25.18 -8.04 -7.80
CA PRO A 91 -25.69 -7.40 -9.00
C PRO A 91 -26.59 -8.36 -9.78
N ARG A 92 -27.84 -7.95 -10.01
CA ARG A 92 -28.77 -8.64 -10.91
C ARG A 92 -28.20 -8.62 -12.32
N CYS A 93 -27.81 -9.78 -12.84
CA CYS A 93 -27.64 -9.98 -14.28
C CYS A 93 -29.00 -9.77 -14.96
N VAL A 94 -29.19 -8.63 -15.61
CA VAL A 94 -30.29 -8.41 -16.56
C VAL A 94 -29.85 -9.02 -17.88
N ARG A 95 -30.61 -10.03 -18.31
CA ARG A 95 -30.42 -10.80 -19.53
C ARG A 95 -30.78 -9.98 -20.77
#